data_AF-A0AAD7GQA1-F1
#
_entry.id   AF-A0AAD7GQA1-F1
#
_cell.length_a   1.000
_cell.length_b   1.000
_cell.length_c   1.000
_cell.angle_alpha   90.00
_cell.angle_beta   90.00
_cell.angle_gamma   90.00
#
_symmetry.space_group_name_H-M   'P 1'
#
loop_
_entity.id
_entity.type
_entity.pdbx_description
1 polymer ?
#
loop_
_entity_poly.entity_id
_entity_poly.type
_entity_poly.pdbx_seq_one_letter_code
_entity_poly.pdbx_strand_id
1 'polypeptide(L)'
;MSSIHAVRAKKWETNAFLAEWFANAIVYCQTKEGKKAFQTWLIQEYGRENARQRLLDCQKPPRKKYGLPAFGNHKLFNCAAVDFGISDEAMQAYHLFTASTNTCVPPRIKPAPKRRRGESSREWLARRHDALLAGCKIPDVDWRIARALAISEFDKAKDTFEMWHTDINFFLEAIRNRAPTTLINPEIILRPGQEDIHRMDYAFRASLHGVTLSYMTWGHSADVFEELDRRGLVSTSAIERAYKHDPALMWRLVACLCRISYLEGHLWERFTEIMSWSEYYRPYFKRYRTPNGSSRVEINRSYLKQRGGYRTPLDNVIIEAIDTDANTQPAFFDNVLKCLDENPAEAAKFSSEAYQEMGDIAIVKEFKAQMLDSAFGRRLSEYAASKDEQCLQDPNFLSISTFVDPLSEKSKTADAAVIGPARPNKPVREKKPYQV
;
A
#
# COMPACT_ATOMS: atom_id res chain seq x y z
N MET A 1 -15.76 12.21 -38.23
CA MET A 1 -15.16 10.86 -38.32
C MET A 1 -14.80 10.41 -36.90
N SER A 2 -15.14 9.18 -36.52
CA SER A 2 -14.72 8.64 -35.21
C SER A 2 -13.21 8.37 -35.23
N SER A 3 -12.49 8.68 -34.15
CA SER A 3 -11.04 8.41 -34.09
C SER A 3 -10.76 6.91 -34.15
N ILE A 4 -9.61 6.51 -34.68
CA ILE A 4 -9.20 5.09 -34.73
C ILE A 4 -9.22 4.46 -33.33
N HIS A 5 -8.89 5.24 -32.29
CA HIS A 5 -8.91 4.80 -30.90
C HIS A 5 -10.34 4.61 -30.36
N ALA A 6 -11.32 5.41 -30.80
CA ALA A 6 -12.71 5.19 -30.45
C ALA A 6 -13.29 3.92 -31.10
N VAL A 7 -12.87 3.60 -32.34
CA VAL A 7 -13.23 2.34 -33.01
C VAL A 7 -12.62 1.14 -32.27
N ARG A 8 -11.33 1.22 -31.93
CA ARG A 8 -10.63 0.20 -31.11
C ARG A 8 -11.27 0.02 -29.74
N ALA A 9 -11.60 1.12 -29.06
CA ALA A 9 -12.24 1.12 -27.75
C ALA A 9 -13.56 0.35 -27.77
N LYS A 10 -14.42 0.58 -28.77
CA LYS A 10 -15.66 -0.18 -28.94
C LYS A 10 -15.39 -1.68 -29.15
N LYS A 11 -14.38 -2.02 -29.95
CA LYS A 11 -14.04 -3.41 -30.26
C LYS A 11 -13.44 -4.17 -29.08
N TRP A 12 -12.66 -3.50 -28.25
CA TRP A 12 -11.99 -4.11 -27.10
C TRP A 12 -12.76 -3.93 -25.80
N GLU A 13 -13.96 -3.36 -25.86
CA GLU A 13 -14.82 -3.06 -24.69
C GLU A 13 -14.09 -2.21 -23.64
N THR A 14 -13.43 -1.16 -24.11
CA THR A 14 -12.70 -0.21 -23.28
C THR A 14 -13.02 1.24 -23.67
N ASN A 15 -12.25 2.19 -23.15
CA ASN A 15 -12.37 3.60 -23.49
C ASN A 15 -11.26 4.05 -24.47
N ALA A 16 -11.50 5.16 -25.16
CA ALA A 16 -10.59 5.67 -26.19
C ALA A 16 -9.20 6.03 -25.65
N PHE A 17 -9.11 6.49 -24.40
CA PHE A 17 -7.83 6.84 -23.77
C PHE A 17 -6.95 5.60 -23.56
N LEU A 18 -7.50 4.52 -23.01
CA LEU A 18 -6.74 3.27 -22.85
C LEU A 18 -6.36 2.65 -24.20
N ALA A 19 -7.27 2.73 -25.19
CA ALA A 19 -6.99 2.24 -26.53
C ALA A 19 -5.87 3.02 -27.26
N GLU A 20 -5.75 4.32 -27.00
CA GLU A 20 -4.64 5.15 -27.46
C GLU A 20 -3.35 4.82 -26.71
N TRP A 21 -3.41 4.63 -25.39
CA TRP A 21 -2.23 4.26 -24.61
C TRP A 21 -1.63 2.93 -25.06
N PHE A 22 -2.45 1.90 -25.31
CA PHE A 22 -1.97 0.63 -25.86
C PHE A 22 -1.29 0.80 -27.21
N ALA A 23 -1.86 1.62 -28.09
CA ALA A 23 -1.25 1.93 -29.39
C ALA A 23 0.12 2.60 -29.22
N ASN A 24 0.20 3.62 -28.38
CA ASN A 24 1.45 4.35 -28.12
C ASN A 24 2.52 3.45 -27.49
N ALA A 25 2.13 2.60 -26.54
CA ALA A 25 3.02 1.66 -25.88
C ALA A 25 3.65 0.69 -26.88
N ILE A 26 2.87 0.12 -27.80
CA ILE A 26 3.39 -0.78 -28.83
C ILE A 26 4.35 -0.04 -29.76
N VAL A 27 3.96 1.14 -30.26
CA VAL A 27 4.80 1.94 -31.15
C VAL A 27 6.15 2.21 -30.50
N TYR A 28 6.16 2.64 -29.23
CA TYR A 28 7.39 2.90 -28.49
C TYR A 28 8.21 1.64 -28.23
N CYS A 29 7.59 0.58 -27.70
CA CYS A 29 8.26 -0.69 -27.37
C CYS A 29 8.82 -1.41 -28.61
N GLN A 30 8.43 -1.04 -29.83
CA GLN A 30 9.01 -1.55 -31.07
C GLN A 30 10.23 -0.75 -31.57
N THR A 31 10.45 0.47 -31.07
CA THR A 31 11.65 1.27 -31.37
C THR A 31 12.91 0.66 -30.73
N LYS A 32 14.10 1.01 -31.23
CA LYS A 32 15.37 0.56 -30.63
C LYS A 32 15.50 1.00 -29.17
N GLU A 33 15.09 2.23 -28.87
CA GLU A 33 15.12 2.82 -27.54
C GLU A 33 14.14 2.11 -26.60
N GLY A 34 12.86 2.03 -27.00
CA GLY A 34 11.82 1.40 -26.19
C GLY A 34 12.06 -0.08 -25.93
N LYS A 35 12.62 -0.84 -26.89
CA LYS A 35 13.05 -2.24 -26.66
C LYS A 35 14.10 -2.34 -25.56
N LYS A 36 15.10 -1.45 -25.57
CA LYS A 36 16.17 -1.44 -24.56
C LYS A 36 15.61 -1.06 -23.19
N ALA A 37 14.78 -0.01 -23.12
CA ALA A 37 14.14 0.43 -21.89
C ALA A 37 13.24 -0.67 -21.30
N PHE A 38 12.39 -1.29 -22.12
CA PHE A 38 11.52 -2.39 -21.73
C PHE A 38 12.31 -3.60 -21.19
N GLN A 39 13.38 -4.02 -21.88
CA GLN A 39 14.22 -5.11 -21.43
C GLN A 39 14.92 -4.80 -20.10
N THR A 40 15.37 -3.55 -19.93
CA THR A 40 16.04 -3.10 -18.71
C THR A 40 15.06 -3.14 -17.53
N TRP A 41 13.85 -2.61 -17.75
CA TRP A 41 12.78 -2.65 -16.76
C TRP A 41 12.41 -4.09 -16.39
N LEU A 42 12.24 -5.01 -17.36
CA LEU A 42 11.96 -6.42 -17.06
C LEU A 42 13.02 -7.06 -16.18
N ILE A 43 14.31 -6.78 -16.43
CA ILE A 43 15.41 -7.31 -15.63
C ILE A 43 15.38 -6.75 -14.20
N GLN A 44 15.05 -5.46 -14.05
CA GLN A 44 14.95 -4.81 -12.74
C GLN A 44 13.78 -5.38 -11.92
N GLU A 45 12.61 -5.56 -12.54
CA GLU A 45 11.41 -6.04 -11.84
C GLU A 45 11.44 -7.54 -11.54
N TYR A 46 11.87 -8.36 -12.49
CA TYR A 46 11.71 -9.81 -12.39
C TYR A 46 13.01 -10.57 -12.20
N GLY A 47 14.16 -9.90 -12.28
CA GLY A 47 15.48 -10.53 -12.35
C GLY A 47 15.78 -11.10 -13.73
N ARG A 48 17.06 -11.41 -13.99
CA ARG A 48 17.55 -11.80 -15.33
C ARG A 48 16.87 -13.04 -15.91
N GLU A 49 16.66 -14.08 -15.09
CA GLU A 49 16.12 -15.36 -15.55
C GLU A 49 14.64 -15.24 -15.94
N ASN A 50 13.79 -14.71 -15.05
CA ASN A 50 12.38 -14.50 -15.34
C ASN A 50 12.16 -13.47 -16.46
N ALA A 51 13.01 -12.43 -16.53
CA ALA A 51 12.96 -11.46 -17.62
C ALA A 51 13.20 -12.14 -18.98
N ARG A 52 14.16 -13.06 -19.06
CA ARG A 52 14.42 -13.83 -20.29
C ARG A 52 13.20 -14.65 -20.70
N GLN A 53 12.57 -15.34 -19.75
CA GLN A 53 11.36 -16.11 -20.05
C GLN A 53 10.21 -15.21 -20.54
N ARG A 54 9.97 -14.08 -19.87
CA ARG A 54 8.95 -13.11 -20.29
C ARG A 54 9.22 -12.52 -21.67
N LEU A 55 10.48 -12.24 -22.02
CA LEU A 55 10.85 -11.78 -23.36
C LEU A 55 10.54 -12.83 -24.43
N LEU A 56 10.79 -14.12 -24.14
CA LEU A 56 10.42 -15.21 -25.04
C LEU A 56 8.90 -15.33 -25.19
N ASP A 57 8.15 -15.16 -24.09
CA ASP A 57 6.70 -15.16 -24.12
C ASP A 57 6.15 -14.00 -24.96
N CYS A 58 6.76 -12.82 -24.88
CA CYS A 58 6.39 -11.67 -25.70
C CYS A 58 6.59 -11.90 -27.21
N GLN A 59 7.55 -12.77 -27.60
CA GLN A 59 7.84 -13.09 -28.99
C GLN A 59 6.89 -14.13 -29.60
N LYS A 60 6.01 -14.74 -28.80
CA LYS A 60 5.02 -15.69 -29.30
C LYS A 60 4.08 -15.02 -30.32
N PRO A 61 3.58 -15.77 -31.31
CA PRO A 61 2.62 -15.22 -32.27
C PRO A 61 1.30 -14.85 -31.58
N PRO A 62 0.54 -13.87 -32.12
CA PRO A 62 -0.80 -13.54 -31.64
C PRO A 62 -1.70 -14.78 -31.71
N ARG A 63 -2.35 -15.11 -30.59
CA ARG A 63 -3.35 -16.18 -30.53
C ARG A 63 -4.65 -15.62 -29.99
N LYS A 64 -5.71 -15.73 -30.79
CA LYS A 64 -7.07 -15.43 -30.31
C LYS A 64 -7.48 -16.53 -29.35
N LYS A 65 -7.63 -16.18 -28.07
CA LYS A 65 -8.05 -17.11 -27.02
C LYS A 65 -9.59 -17.09 -27.01
N TYR A 66 -10.21 -18.21 -27.37
CA TYR A 66 -11.67 -18.40 -27.33
C TYR A 66 -12.02 -19.20 -26.08
N GLY A 67 -12.95 -18.71 -25.25
CA GLY A 67 -13.37 -19.34 -24.01
C GLY A 67 -14.21 -18.38 -23.15
N LEU A 68 -14.71 -18.86 -22.00
CA LEU A 68 -15.29 -17.99 -20.98
C LEU A 68 -14.32 -16.83 -20.74
N PRO A 69 -14.79 -15.58 -20.61
CA PRO A 69 -13.91 -14.48 -20.27
C PRO A 69 -13.14 -14.88 -19.01
N ALA A 70 -11.83 -15.09 -19.14
CA ALA A 70 -10.97 -15.15 -17.97
C ALA A 70 -11.21 -13.82 -17.24
N PHE A 71 -11.62 -13.89 -15.98
CA PHE A 71 -12.02 -12.74 -15.19
C PHE A 71 -10.96 -11.63 -15.28
N GLY A 72 -11.38 -10.36 -15.31
CA GLY A 72 -10.49 -9.20 -15.44
C GLY A 72 -10.19 -8.75 -16.88
N ASN A 73 -9.04 -8.10 -17.07
CA ASN A 73 -8.68 -7.41 -18.33
C ASN A 73 -8.15 -8.35 -19.44
N HIS A 74 -8.20 -9.68 -19.27
CA HIS A 74 -7.65 -10.63 -20.24
C HIS A 74 -8.30 -10.53 -21.62
N LYS A 75 -9.62 -10.35 -21.69
CA LYS A 75 -10.32 -10.16 -22.97
C LYS A 75 -9.82 -8.91 -23.68
N LEU A 76 -9.71 -7.80 -22.94
CA LEU A 76 -9.19 -6.52 -23.43
C LEU A 76 -7.77 -6.69 -24.00
N PHE A 77 -6.85 -7.27 -23.24
CA PHE A 77 -5.48 -7.47 -23.68
C PHE A 77 -5.38 -8.41 -24.89
N ASN A 78 -6.13 -9.52 -24.89
CA ASN A 78 -6.14 -10.45 -26.03
C ASN A 78 -6.68 -9.78 -27.30
N CYS A 79 -7.79 -9.04 -27.21
CA CYS A 79 -8.37 -8.32 -28.33
C CYS A 79 -7.41 -7.25 -28.89
N ALA A 80 -6.76 -6.47 -28.01
CA ALA A 80 -5.77 -5.49 -28.42
C ALA A 80 -4.55 -6.16 -29.06
N ALA A 81 -4.00 -7.19 -28.43
CA ALA A 81 -2.82 -7.92 -28.90
C ALA A 81 -3.02 -8.50 -30.31
N VAL A 82 -4.17 -9.16 -30.54
CA VAL A 82 -4.53 -9.71 -31.87
C VAL A 82 -4.63 -8.60 -32.91
N ASP A 83 -5.24 -7.46 -32.59
CA ASP A 83 -5.35 -6.34 -33.51
C ASP A 83 -4.02 -5.70 -33.88
N PHE A 84 -3.06 -5.73 -32.97
CA PHE A 84 -1.70 -5.23 -33.20
C PHE A 84 -0.71 -6.28 -33.71
N GLY A 85 -1.15 -7.54 -33.86
CA GLY A 85 -0.30 -8.63 -34.35
C GLY A 85 0.80 -9.07 -33.36
N ILE A 86 0.57 -8.92 -32.05
CA ILE A 86 1.52 -9.31 -30.98
C ILE A 86 0.89 -10.35 -30.03
N SER A 87 1.70 -11.01 -29.20
CA SER A 87 1.18 -11.86 -28.14
C SER A 87 0.42 -11.06 -27.08
N ASP A 88 -0.53 -11.73 -26.43
CA ASP A 88 -1.26 -11.21 -25.27
C ASP A 88 -0.29 -10.87 -24.12
N GLU A 89 0.69 -11.74 -23.92
CA GLU A 89 1.77 -11.56 -22.95
C GLU A 89 2.61 -10.31 -23.25
N ALA A 90 2.89 -10.01 -24.53
CA ALA A 90 3.55 -8.77 -24.92
C ALA A 90 2.70 -7.53 -24.62
N MET A 91 1.41 -7.55 -24.96
CA MET A 91 0.52 -6.42 -24.72
C MET A 91 0.41 -6.10 -23.22
N GLN A 92 0.25 -7.13 -22.39
CA GLN A 92 0.23 -6.97 -20.93
C GLN A 92 1.55 -6.39 -20.42
N ALA A 93 2.69 -6.96 -20.85
CA ALA A 93 4.01 -6.51 -20.40
C ALA A 93 4.33 -5.08 -20.86
N TYR A 94 3.99 -4.70 -22.09
CA TYR A 94 4.16 -3.33 -22.60
C TYR A 94 3.28 -2.33 -21.86
N HIS A 95 2.04 -2.69 -21.56
CA HIS A 95 1.19 -1.82 -20.76
C HIS A 95 1.72 -1.66 -19.34
N LEU A 96 2.12 -2.75 -18.68
CA LEU A 96 2.69 -2.70 -17.32
C LEU A 96 3.94 -1.82 -17.27
N PHE A 97 4.85 -1.99 -18.24
CA PHE A 97 6.04 -1.16 -18.38
C PHE A 97 5.72 0.32 -18.58
N THR A 98 4.81 0.64 -19.50
CA THR A 98 4.47 2.04 -19.81
C THR A 98 3.67 2.69 -18.68
N ALA A 99 2.87 1.91 -17.95
CA ALA A 99 2.19 2.35 -16.74
C ALA A 99 3.15 2.62 -15.58
N SER A 100 4.11 1.73 -15.31
CA SER A 100 5.09 1.89 -14.21
C SER A 100 6.06 3.04 -14.44
N THR A 101 6.48 3.24 -15.70
CA THR A 101 7.41 4.31 -16.08
C THR A 101 6.70 5.61 -16.47
N ASN A 102 5.35 5.63 -16.45
CA ASN A 102 4.53 6.76 -16.90
C ASN A 102 4.94 7.25 -18.32
N THR A 103 5.30 6.32 -19.20
CA THR A 103 5.66 6.58 -20.60
C THR A 103 4.46 6.32 -21.52
N CYS A 104 4.45 6.95 -22.70
CA CYS A 104 3.43 6.74 -23.73
C CYS A 104 1.98 7.07 -23.32
N VAL A 105 1.77 7.67 -22.15
CA VAL A 105 0.45 8.04 -21.63
C VAL A 105 -0.15 9.13 -22.53
N PRO A 106 -1.36 8.94 -23.07
CA PRO A 106 -2.02 9.99 -23.84
C PRO A 106 -2.26 11.25 -23.00
N PRO A 107 -2.34 12.44 -23.62
CA PRO A 107 -2.70 13.66 -22.91
C PRO A 107 -4.06 13.54 -22.21
N ARG A 108 -4.10 13.90 -20.92
CA ARG A 108 -5.34 13.92 -20.13
C ARG A 108 -6.09 15.23 -20.38
N ILE A 109 -7.09 15.19 -21.25
CA ILE A 109 -7.85 16.37 -21.68
C ILE A 109 -9.09 16.63 -20.81
N LYS A 110 -9.69 15.59 -20.22
CA LYS A 110 -10.91 15.73 -19.42
C LYS A 110 -10.59 16.37 -18.05
N PRO A 111 -11.52 17.15 -17.47
CA PRO A 111 -11.29 17.78 -16.17
C PRO A 111 -11.05 16.74 -15.07
N ALA A 112 -10.27 17.09 -14.05
CA ALA A 112 -10.04 16.23 -12.92
C ALA A 112 -11.37 15.95 -12.18
N PRO A 113 -11.62 14.71 -11.74
CA PRO A 113 -12.78 14.43 -10.89
C PRO A 113 -12.67 15.25 -9.60
N LYS A 114 -13.80 15.75 -9.09
CA LYS A 114 -13.88 16.37 -7.76
C LYS A 114 -14.54 15.39 -6.79
N ARG A 115 -14.14 15.40 -5.51
CA ARG A 115 -14.79 14.62 -4.46
C ARG A 115 -16.23 15.11 -4.27
N ARG A 116 -17.18 14.19 -4.12
CA ARG A 116 -18.60 14.52 -3.85
C ARG A 116 -18.79 14.68 -2.34
N ARG A 117 -19.77 15.50 -1.95
CA ARG A 117 -20.12 15.65 -0.53
C ARG A 117 -20.67 14.31 0.00
N GLY A 118 -20.14 13.85 1.14
CA GLY A 118 -20.56 12.60 1.78
C GLY A 118 -20.00 11.32 1.16
N GLU A 119 -19.16 11.43 0.12
CA GLU A 119 -18.51 10.27 -0.51
C GLU A 119 -17.43 9.68 0.40
N SER A 120 -17.46 8.37 0.61
CA SER A 120 -16.44 7.64 1.35
C SER A 120 -15.11 7.59 0.59
N SER A 121 -14.00 7.37 1.30
CA SER A 121 -12.67 7.24 0.68
C SER A 121 -12.61 6.12 -0.35
N ARG A 122 -13.29 4.99 -0.08
CA ARG A 122 -13.39 3.85 -1.00
C ARG A 122 -14.09 4.22 -2.30
N GLU A 123 -15.27 4.86 -2.22
CA GLU A 123 -16.03 5.30 -3.40
C GLU A 123 -15.27 6.36 -4.20
N TRP A 124 -14.65 7.31 -3.50
CA TRP A 124 -13.82 8.33 -4.12
C TRP A 124 -12.65 7.71 -4.89
N LEU A 125 -11.93 6.76 -4.30
CA LEU A 125 -10.81 6.08 -4.94
C LEU A 125 -11.25 5.30 -6.18
N ALA A 126 -12.36 4.56 -6.10
CA ALA A 126 -12.91 3.83 -7.24
C ALA A 126 -13.27 4.77 -8.39
N ARG A 127 -14.05 5.83 -8.10
CA ARG A 127 -14.44 6.82 -9.11
C ARG A 127 -13.25 7.60 -9.65
N ARG A 128 -12.27 7.92 -8.82
CA ARG A 128 -11.00 8.55 -9.26
C ARG A 128 -10.28 7.62 -10.22
N HIS A 129 -10.17 6.32 -9.91
CA HIS A 129 -9.53 5.35 -10.77
C HIS A 129 -10.22 5.27 -12.15
N ASP A 130 -11.55 5.10 -12.17
CA ASP A 130 -12.34 5.08 -13.41
C ASP A 130 -12.18 6.37 -14.23
N ALA A 131 -12.22 7.53 -13.58
CA ALA A 131 -12.03 8.82 -14.24
C ALA A 131 -10.62 8.94 -14.84
N LEU A 132 -9.59 8.48 -14.14
CA LEU A 132 -8.22 8.46 -14.65
C LEU A 132 -8.10 7.49 -15.84
N LEU A 133 -8.74 6.32 -15.80
CA LEU A 133 -8.80 5.42 -16.95
C LEU A 133 -9.53 6.06 -18.14
N ALA A 134 -10.51 6.93 -17.88
CA ALA A 134 -11.25 7.65 -18.91
C ALA A 134 -10.52 8.89 -19.48
N GLY A 135 -9.27 9.15 -19.07
CA GLY A 135 -8.46 10.27 -19.55
C GLY A 135 -8.68 11.61 -18.83
N CYS A 136 -9.27 11.59 -17.63
CA CYS A 136 -9.33 12.78 -16.78
C CYS A 136 -7.95 13.16 -16.24
N LYS A 137 -7.75 14.46 -16.01
CA LYS A 137 -6.57 15.00 -15.32
C LYS A 137 -6.49 14.43 -13.90
N ILE A 138 -5.26 14.31 -13.39
CA ILE A 138 -5.03 13.95 -12.00
C ILE A 138 -5.48 15.15 -11.14
N PRO A 139 -6.34 14.94 -10.12
CA PRO A 139 -6.67 16.00 -9.17
C PRO A 139 -5.42 16.57 -8.51
N ASP A 140 -5.39 17.89 -8.30
CA ASP A 140 -4.40 18.48 -7.40
C ASP A 140 -4.79 18.23 -5.94
N VAL A 141 -3.86 18.51 -5.01
CA VAL A 141 -4.09 18.31 -3.58
C VAL A 141 -5.29 19.12 -3.10
N ASP A 142 -6.23 18.44 -2.44
CA ASP A 142 -7.18 19.09 -1.56
C ASP A 142 -6.60 19.11 -0.13
N TRP A 143 -5.94 20.23 0.21
CA TRP A 143 -5.28 20.42 1.51
C TRP A 143 -6.25 20.31 2.70
N ARG A 144 -7.52 20.67 2.51
CA ARG A 144 -8.53 20.56 3.57
C ARG A 144 -8.87 19.11 3.84
N ILE A 145 -9.04 18.32 2.79
CA ILE A 145 -9.30 16.88 2.92
C ILE A 145 -8.07 16.17 3.48
N ALA A 146 -6.86 16.44 2.99
CA ALA A 146 -5.63 15.83 3.50
C ALA A 146 -5.44 16.13 4.99
N ARG A 147 -5.64 17.38 5.42
CA ARG A 147 -5.59 17.78 6.84
C ARG A 147 -6.67 17.08 7.67
N ALA A 148 -7.91 17.05 7.18
CA ALA A 148 -9.02 16.42 7.90
C ALA A 148 -8.78 14.91 8.11
N LEU A 149 -8.27 14.21 7.09
CA LEU A 149 -7.89 12.81 7.20
C LEU A 149 -6.78 12.61 8.24
N ALA A 150 -5.72 13.43 8.19
CA ALA A 150 -4.60 13.31 9.12
C ALA A 150 -5.02 13.50 10.58
N ILE A 151 -5.83 14.51 10.88
CA ILE A 151 -6.32 14.79 12.24
C ILE A 151 -7.27 13.68 12.69
N SER A 152 -8.26 13.34 11.87
CA SER A 152 -9.25 12.31 12.21
C SER A 152 -8.61 10.96 12.51
N GLU A 153 -7.62 10.54 11.72
CA GLU A 153 -6.93 9.28 11.96
C GLU A 153 -5.94 9.34 13.11
N PHE A 154 -5.38 10.52 13.40
CA PHE A 154 -4.57 10.70 14.59
C PHE A 154 -5.41 10.57 15.87
N ASP A 155 -6.57 11.23 15.91
CA ASP A 155 -7.51 11.14 17.03
C ASP A 155 -7.95 9.68 17.22
N LYS A 156 -8.33 8.97 16.15
CA LYS A 156 -8.64 7.54 16.20
C LYS A 156 -7.50 6.69 16.77
N ALA A 157 -6.26 6.91 16.32
CA ALA A 157 -5.10 6.16 16.80
C ALA A 157 -4.80 6.46 18.27
N LYS A 158 -4.92 7.73 18.68
CA LYS A 158 -4.76 8.18 20.06
C LYS A 158 -5.83 7.58 20.97
N ASP A 159 -7.10 7.65 20.59
CA ASP A 159 -8.22 7.09 21.34
C ASP A 159 -8.08 5.57 21.50
N THR A 160 -7.65 4.87 20.43
CA THR A 160 -7.35 3.44 20.50
C THR A 160 -6.24 3.15 21.51
N PHE A 161 -5.18 3.95 21.51
CA PHE A 161 -4.08 3.81 22.44
C PHE A 161 -4.53 4.07 23.89
N GLU A 162 -5.31 5.12 24.12
CA GLU A 162 -5.87 5.45 25.44
C GLU A 162 -6.81 4.35 25.95
N MET A 163 -7.69 3.83 25.09
CA MET A 163 -8.56 2.69 25.42
C MET A 163 -7.76 1.45 25.82
N TRP A 164 -6.65 1.16 25.14
CA TRP A 164 -5.80 0.03 25.52
C TRP A 164 -5.12 0.20 26.88
N HIS A 165 -4.85 1.45 27.29
CA HIS A 165 -4.26 1.75 28.60
C HIS A 165 -5.29 1.75 29.73
N THR A 166 -6.54 2.10 29.43
CA THR A 166 -7.59 2.32 30.43
C THR A 166 -8.52 1.12 30.59
N ASP A 167 -8.72 0.32 29.54
CA ASP A 167 -9.57 -0.89 29.55
C ASP A 167 -8.78 -2.13 29.13
N ILE A 168 -8.36 -2.91 30.14
CA ILE A 168 -7.64 -4.16 29.93
C ILE A 168 -8.47 -5.22 29.21
N ASN A 169 -9.81 -5.22 29.36
CA ASN A 169 -10.65 -6.21 28.69
C ASN A 169 -10.73 -5.90 27.21
N PHE A 170 -10.91 -4.63 26.84
CA PHE A 170 -10.88 -4.19 25.45
C PHE A 170 -9.54 -4.54 24.79
N PHE A 171 -8.43 -4.27 25.48
CA PHE A 171 -7.09 -4.66 25.00
C PHE A 171 -6.96 -6.18 24.82
N LEU A 172 -7.30 -6.99 25.82
CA LEU A 172 -7.19 -8.44 25.75
C LEU A 172 -8.09 -9.04 24.67
N GLU A 173 -9.29 -8.50 24.48
CA GLU A 173 -10.20 -8.89 23.40
C GLU A 173 -9.60 -8.60 22.02
N ALA A 174 -9.01 -7.42 21.82
CA ALA A 174 -8.32 -7.08 20.58
C ALA A 174 -7.19 -8.07 20.26
N ILE A 175 -6.38 -8.45 21.26
CA ILE A 175 -5.30 -9.43 21.07
C ILE A 175 -5.86 -10.83 20.79
N ARG A 176 -6.90 -11.27 21.53
CA ARG A 176 -7.54 -12.57 21.31
C ARG A 176 -8.16 -12.69 19.92
N ASN A 177 -8.81 -11.64 19.44
CA ASN A 177 -9.41 -11.62 18.10
C ASN A 177 -8.33 -11.70 17.01
N ARG A 178 -7.17 -11.08 17.24
CA ARG A 178 -6.05 -11.10 16.29
C ARG A 178 -5.30 -12.43 16.26
N ALA A 179 -5.11 -13.08 17.41
CA ALA A 179 -4.26 -14.27 17.57
C ALA A 179 -4.49 -15.41 16.56
N PRO A 180 -5.73 -15.78 16.18
CA PRO A 180 -5.98 -16.83 15.18
C PRO A 180 -5.39 -16.49 13.80
N THR A 181 -5.38 -15.21 13.44
CA THR A 181 -4.87 -14.75 12.14
C THR A 181 -3.35 -14.62 12.13
N THR A 182 -2.67 -14.64 13.28
CA THR A 182 -1.22 -14.43 13.35
C THR A 182 -0.44 -15.71 13.08
N LEU A 183 0.52 -15.65 12.15
CA LEU A 183 1.44 -16.76 11.88
C LEU A 183 2.55 -16.81 12.93
N ILE A 184 2.81 -17.99 13.50
CA ILE A 184 3.91 -18.25 14.42
C ILE A 184 5.15 -18.79 13.69
N ASN A 185 6.32 -18.63 14.32
CA ASN A 185 7.59 -19.16 13.81
C ASN A 185 7.53 -20.71 13.74
N PRO A 186 8.02 -21.35 12.66
CA PRO A 186 8.03 -22.82 12.56
C PRO A 186 8.74 -23.51 13.73
N GLU A 187 9.76 -22.90 14.34
CA GLU A 187 10.46 -23.46 15.50
C GLU A 187 9.56 -23.64 16.72
N ILE A 188 8.51 -22.82 16.83
CA ILE A 188 7.54 -22.89 17.93
C ILE A 188 6.55 -24.03 17.69
N ILE A 189 6.22 -24.32 16.43
CA ILE A 189 5.37 -25.47 16.06
C ILE A 189 6.02 -26.79 16.50
N LEU A 190 7.35 -26.82 16.65
CA LEU A 190 8.10 -27.96 17.16
C LEU A 190 8.04 -28.10 18.69
N ARG A 191 7.33 -27.21 19.41
CA ARG A 191 7.17 -27.21 20.86
C ARG A 191 5.69 -27.37 21.25
N PRO A 192 5.18 -28.61 21.36
CA PRO A 192 3.77 -28.86 21.61
C PRO A 192 3.27 -28.21 22.90
N GLY A 193 2.09 -27.58 22.85
CA GLY A 193 1.43 -26.97 24.01
C GLY A 193 1.82 -25.52 24.30
N GLN A 194 2.70 -24.92 23.48
CA GLN A 194 3.08 -23.50 23.59
C GLN A 194 2.50 -22.65 22.44
N GLU A 195 1.79 -23.24 21.48
CA GLU A 195 1.35 -22.55 20.27
C GLU A 195 0.45 -21.36 20.57
N ASP A 196 -0.52 -21.52 21.48
CA ASP A 196 -1.48 -20.47 21.82
C ASP A 196 -0.83 -19.30 22.55
N ILE A 197 0.10 -19.59 23.48
CA ILE A 197 0.85 -18.54 24.21
C ILE A 197 1.66 -17.70 23.22
N HIS A 198 2.36 -18.36 22.29
CA HIS A 198 3.14 -17.65 21.28
C HIS A 198 2.24 -16.90 20.30
N ARG A 199 1.11 -17.47 19.86
CA ARG A 199 0.15 -16.72 19.01
C ARG A 199 -0.32 -15.45 19.68
N MET A 200 -0.66 -15.52 20.97
CA MET A 200 -1.07 -14.36 21.76
C MET A 200 0.06 -13.32 21.89
N ASP A 201 1.30 -13.74 22.17
CA ASP A 201 2.46 -12.83 22.23
C ASP A 201 2.76 -12.16 20.87
N TYR A 202 2.73 -12.92 19.78
CA TYR A 202 2.91 -12.36 18.43
C TYR A 202 1.77 -11.41 18.05
N ALA A 203 0.52 -11.75 18.38
CA ALA A 203 -0.62 -10.89 18.16
C ALA A 203 -0.51 -9.60 18.96
N PHE A 204 -0.09 -9.67 20.22
CA PHE A 204 0.21 -8.51 21.04
C PHE A 204 1.24 -7.59 20.38
N ARG A 205 2.40 -8.14 19.99
CA ARG A 205 3.46 -7.35 19.36
C ARG A 205 3.02 -6.74 18.03
N ALA A 206 2.33 -7.50 17.19
CA ALA A 206 1.85 -7.03 15.89
C ALA A 206 0.80 -5.91 16.06
N SER A 207 -0.16 -6.10 16.97
CA SER A 207 -1.20 -5.11 17.25
C SER A 207 -0.60 -3.82 17.85
N LEU A 208 0.32 -3.94 18.82
CA LEU A 208 1.01 -2.79 19.41
C LEU A 208 1.85 -2.05 18.37
N HIS A 209 2.57 -2.78 17.52
CA HIS A 209 3.33 -2.19 16.42
C HIS A 209 2.43 -1.40 15.46
N GLY A 210 1.31 -2.00 15.03
CA GLY A 210 0.36 -1.35 14.13
C GLY A 210 -0.25 -0.06 14.71
N VAL A 211 -0.71 -0.08 15.97
CA VAL A 211 -1.27 1.12 16.62
C VAL A 211 -0.20 2.19 16.81
N THR A 212 1.01 1.82 17.25
CA THR A 212 2.12 2.76 17.42
C THR A 212 2.52 3.39 16.09
N LEU A 213 2.59 2.58 15.03
CA LEU A 213 2.90 3.04 13.68
C LEU A 213 1.86 4.03 13.16
N SER A 214 0.57 3.72 13.32
CA SER A 214 -0.54 4.63 12.99
C SER A 214 -0.44 5.93 13.78
N TYR A 215 -0.24 5.86 15.09
CA TYR A 215 -0.11 7.03 15.96
C TYR A 215 1.03 7.96 15.51
N MET A 216 2.23 7.41 15.28
CA MET A 216 3.39 8.21 14.85
C MET A 216 3.22 8.78 13.43
N THR A 217 2.58 8.04 12.53
CA THR A 217 2.37 8.45 11.13
C THR A 217 1.36 9.58 11.05
N TRP A 218 0.20 9.39 11.69
CA TRP A 218 -0.89 10.37 11.65
C TRP A 218 -0.61 11.57 12.53
N GLY A 219 0.03 11.40 13.70
CA GLY A 219 0.43 12.51 14.57
C GLY A 219 1.38 13.46 13.88
N HIS A 220 2.44 12.94 13.26
CA HIS A 220 3.37 13.77 12.47
C HIS A 220 2.70 14.46 11.29
N SER A 221 1.81 13.75 10.59
CA SER A 221 1.06 14.34 9.48
C SER A 221 0.18 15.49 9.98
N ALA A 222 -0.59 15.27 11.06
CA ALA A 222 -1.44 16.28 11.68
C ALA A 222 -0.63 17.51 12.11
N ASP A 223 0.50 17.31 12.80
CA ASP A 223 1.40 18.40 13.23
C ASP A 223 1.89 19.24 12.05
N VAL A 224 2.27 18.60 10.94
CA VAL A 224 2.71 19.30 9.73
C VAL A 224 1.57 20.12 9.14
N PHE A 225 0.35 19.58 9.00
CA PHE A 225 -0.77 20.36 8.47
C PHE A 225 -1.23 21.48 9.40
N GLU A 226 -1.18 21.29 10.72
CA GLU A 226 -1.46 22.35 11.69
C GLU A 226 -0.40 23.46 11.64
N GLU A 227 0.87 23.14 11.39
CA GLU A 227 1.87 24.16 11.10
C GLU A 227 1.59 24.92 9.81
N LEU A 228 1.26 24.22 8.72
CA LEU A 228 0.96 24.87 7.44
C LEU A 228 -0.19 25.86 7.60
N ASP A 229 -1.25 25.47 8.33
CA ASP A 229 -2.39 26.32 8.62
C ASP A 229 -2.01 27.54 9.49
N ARG A 230 -1.23 27.32 10.57
CA ARG A 230 -0.70 28.41 11.42
C ARG A 230 0.17 29.40 10.66
N ARG A 231 0.92 28.93 9.65
CA ARG A 231 1.75 29.77 8.77
C ARG A 231 0.93 30.47 7.67
N GLY A 232 -0.37 30.22 7.57
CA GLY A 232 -1.23 30.72 6.50
C GLY A 232 -0.91 30.13 5.12
N LEU A 233 -0.24 28.97 5.07
CA LEU A 233 0.15 28.29 3.84
C LEU A 233 -1.01 27.41 3.34
N VAL A 234 -2.03 28.05 2.76
CA VAL A 234 -3.30 27.39 2.38
C VAL A 234 -3.36 26.91 0.93
N SER A 235 -2.32 27.16 0.14
CA SER A 235 -2.29 26.81 -1.29
C SER A 235 -1.04 26.05 -1.67
N THR A 236 -1.18 25.19 -2.68
CA THR A 236 -0.08 24.39 -3.25
C THR A 236 1.14 25.26 -3.60
N SER A 237 0.93 26.40 -4.26
CA SER A 237 2.03 27.30 -4.65
C SER A 237 2.67 28.04 -3.47
N ALA A 238 1.93 28.34 -2.40
CA ALA A 238 2.49 28.92 -1.19
C ALA A 238 3.36 27.90 -0.44
N ILE A 239 2.86 26.67 -0.29
CA ILE A 239 3.59 25.57 0.36
C ILE A 239 4.85 25.21 -0.44
N GLU A 240 4.76 25.19 -1.78
CA GLU A 240 5.93 24.96 -2.64
C GLU A 240 7.02 26.00 -2.49
N ARG A 241 6.65 27.28 -2.44
CA ARG A 241 7.63 28.34 -2.17
C ARG A 241 8.22 28.18 -0.77
N ALA A 242 7.40 27.86 0.22
CA ALA A 242 7.86 27.68 1.60
C ALA A 242 8.89 26.55 1.71
N TYR A 243 8.60 25.34 1.21
CA TYR A 243 9.54 24.22 1.36
C TYR A 243 10.83 24.40 0.53
N LYS A 244 10.81 25.19 -0.55
CA LYS A 244 12.01 25.54 -1.32
C LYS A 244 12.96 26.49 -0.55
N HIS A 245 12.43 27.24 0.41
CA HIS A 245 13.21 28.13 1.28
C HIS A 245 13.49 27.53 2.65
N ASP A 246 12.75 26.50 3.05
CA ASP A 246 12.80 25.84 4.36
C ASP A 246 13.00 24.32 4.15
N PRO A 247 14.26 23.84 4.10
CA PRO A 247 14.56 22.42 3.90
C PRO A 247 13.96 21.53 4.99
N ALA A 248 13.80 22.02 6.22
CA ALA A 248 13.20 21.27 7.30
C ALA A 248 11.70 21.03 7.05
N LEU A 249 10.98 22.01 6.50
CA LEU A 249 9.59 21.80 6.05
C LEU A 249 9.53 20.78 4.90
N MET A 250 10.44 20.87 3.92
CA MET A 250 10.52 19.90 2.82
C MET A 250 10.66 18.47 3.36
N TRP A 251 11.64 18.22 4.23
CA TRP A 251 11.89 16.89 4.77
C TRP A 251 10.75 16.38 5.63
N ARG A 252 10.05 17.25 6.38
CA ARG A 252 8.86 16.84 7.16
C ARG A 252 7.69 16.43 6.26
N LEU A 253 7.49 17.12 5.14
CA LEU A 253 6.51 16.73 4.13
C LEU A 253 6.88 15.40 3.46
N VAL A 254 8.15 15.21 3.10
CA VAL A 254 8.66 13.92 2.56
C VAL A 254 8.48 12.81 3.59
N ALA A 255 8.79 13.05 4.86
CA ALA A 255 8.59 12.10 5.94
C ALA A 255 7.12 11.69 6.06
N CYS A 256 6.15 12.61 5.90
CA CYS A 256 4.73 12.25 5.83
C CYS A 256 4.48 11.20 4.74
N LEU A 257 5.01 11.42 3.52
CA LEU A 257 4.82 10.49 2.39
C LEU A 257 5.44 9.12 2.64
N CYS A 258 6.65 9.09 3.19
CA CYS A 258 7.36 7.86 3.52
C CYS A 258 6.62 7.06 4.60
N ARG A 259 6.24 7.71 5.71
CA ARG A 259 5.54 7.06 6.83
C ARG A 259 4.19 6.50 6.41
N ILE A 260 3.43 7.25 5.61
CA ILE A 260 2.15 6.80 5.05
C ILE A 260 2.34 5.59 4.12
N SER A 261 3.39 5.59 3.28
CA SER A 261 3.68 4.45 2.41
C SER A 261 4.09 3.20 3.19
N TYR A 262 4.80 3.38 4.31
CA TYR A 262 5.13 2.27 5.21
C TYR A 262 3.90 1.74 5.95
N LEU A 263 3.05 2.63 6.47
CA LEU A 263 1.78 2.26 7.11
C LEU A 263 0.86 1.51 6.14
N GLU A 264 0.77 1.94 4.88
CA GLU A 264 0.02 1.24 3.84
C GLU A 264 0.47 -0.21 3.66
N GLY A 265 1.78 -0.44 3.56
CA GLY A 265 2.35 -1.79 3.43
C GLY A 265 1.99 -2.65 4.64
N HIS A 266 2.12 -2.10 5.85
CA HIS A 266 1.76 -2.80 7.07
C HIS A 266 0.27 -3.17 7.15
N LEU A 267 -0.63 -2.24 6.80
CA LEU A 267 -2.07 -2.51 6.74
C LEU A 267 -2.40 -3.56 5.67
N TRP A 268 -1.71 -3.54 4.52
CA TRP A 268 -1.91 -4.53 3.46
C TRP A 268 -1.46 -5.94 3.88
N GLU A 269 -0.32 -6.05 4.56
CA GLU A 269 0.14 -7.30 5.16
C GLU A 269 -0.88 -7.84 6.17
N ARG A 270 -1.41 -6.96 7.04
CA ARG A 270 -2.46 -7.31 8.00
C ARG A 270 -3.73 -7.80 7.31
N PHE A 271 -4.21 -7.07 6.31
CA PHE A 271 -5.36 -7.47 5.49
C PHE A 271 -5.14 -8.84 4.85
N THR A 272 -3.95 -9.09 4.30
CA THR A 272 -3.57 -10.38 3.70
C THR A 272 -3.62 -11.51 4.73
N GLU A 273 -3.13 -11.29 5.96
CA GLU A 273 -3.20 -12.27 7.03
C GLU A 273 -4.65 -12.57 7.46
N ILE A 274 -5.51 -11.56 7.56
CA ILE A 274 -6.93 -11.72 7.89
C ILE A 274 -7.67 -12.48 6.80
N MET A 275 -7.52 -12.05 5.54
CA MET A 275 -8.18 -12.67 4.41
C MET A 275 -7.75 -14.12 4.23
N SER A 276 -6.44 -14.40 4.29
CA SER A 276 -5.93 -15.77 4.19
C SER A 276 -6.35 -16.68 5.35
N TRP A 277 -6.79 -16.11 6.48
CA TRP A 277 -7.34 -16.88 7.60
C TRP A 277 -8.86 -17.00 7.60
N SER A 278 -9.58 -16.13 6.89
CA SER A 278 -11.05 -16.15 6.83
C SER A 278 -11.59 -17.52 6.38
N GLU A 279 -12.74 -17.92 6.92
CA GLU A 279 -13.32 -19.24 6.66
C GLU A 279 -13.49 -19.54 5.16
N TYR A 280 -13.95 -18.54 4.40
CA TYR A 280 -14.18 -18.67 2.97
C TYR A 280 -12.87 -18.77 2.17
N TYR A 281 -11.90 -17.87 2.43
CA TYR A 281 -10.70 -17.75 1.59
C TYR A 281 -9.54 -18.66 2.03
N ARG A 282 -9.53 -19.16 3.26
CA ARG A 282 -8.44 -19.99 3.80
C ARG A 282 -7.99 -21.14 2.88
N PRO A 283 -8.87 -21.91 2.21
CA PRO A 283 -8.43 -23.00 1.33
C PRO A 283 -7.61 -22.55 0.11
N TYR A 284 -7.79 -21.30 -0.32
CA TYR A 284 -7.09 -20.72 -1.48
C TYR A 284 -5.65 -20.35 -1.20
N PHE A 285 -5.21 -20.38 0.07
CA PHE A 285 -3.89 -19.90 0.46
C PHE A 285 -3.10 -20.94 1.26
N LYS A 286 -1.79 -20.92 1.06
CA LYS A 286 -0.79 -21.54 1.94
C LYS A 286 -0.16 -20.45 2.76
N ARG A 287 -0.09 -20.65 4.07
CA ARG A 287 0.43 -19.64 5.01
C ARG A 287 1.58 -20.25 5.76
N TYR A 288 2.72 -19.59 5.80
CA TYR A 288 3.90 -20.05 6.51
C TYR A 288 4.81 -18.88 6.87
N ARG A 289 5.74 -19.08 7.80
CA ARG A 289 6.83 -18.14 8.04
C ARG A 289 8.11 -18.67 7.44
N THR A 290 8.86 -17.79 6.79
CA THR A 290 10.21 -18.11 6.30
C THR A 290 11.20 -18.22 7.46
N PRO A 291 12.38 -18.83 7.26
CA PRO A 291 13.39 -18.98 8.31
C PRO A 291 13.87 -17.68 8.95
N ASN A 292 13.82 -16.56 8.22
CA ASN A 292 14.12 -15.21 8.73
C ASN A 292 12.94 -14.59 9.51
N GLY A 293 11.84 -15.33 9.72
CA GLY A 293 10.69 -14.90 10.49
C GLY A 293 9.66 -14.07 9.71
N SER A 294 9.81 -13.84 8.41
CA SER A 294 8.78 -13.12 7.61
C SER A 294 7.53 -13.97 7.38
N SER A 295 6.35 -13.38 7.53
CA SER A 295 5.08 -14.01 7.13
C SER A 295 5.01 -14.11 5.60
N ARG A 296 4.60 -15.27 5.08
CA ARG A 296 4.34 -15.50 3.66
C ARG A 296 2.96 -16.12 3.47
N VAL A 297 2.24 -15.60 2.49
CA VAL A 297 0.96 -16.10 2.01
C VAL A 297 1.11 -16.34 0.51
N GLU A 298 0.88 -17.58 0.09
CA GLU A 298 0.98 -17.98 -1.31
C GLU A 298 -0.34 -18.57 -1.79
N ILE A 299 -0.67 -18.39 -3.07
CA ILE A 299 -1.80 -19.10 -3.67
C ILE A 299 -1.60 -20.62 -3.58
N ASN A 300 -2.60 -21.32 -3.06
CA ASN A 300 -2.70 -22.77 -3.10
C ASN A 300 -3.12 -23.24 -4.50
N ARG A 301 -2.16 -23.24 -5.44
CA ARG A 301 -2.38 -23.63 -6.84
C ARG A 301 -2.95 -25.05 -7.00
N SER A 302 -2.61 -25.95 -6.08
CA SER A 302 -3.16 -27.31 -6.06
C SER A 302 -4.67 -27.31 -5.81
N TYR A 303 -5.13 -26.51 -4.85
CA TYR A 303 -6.56 -26.34 -4.55
C TYR A 303 -7.31 -25.70 -5.72
N LEU A 304 -6.76 -24.63 -6.32
CA LEU A 304 -7.33 -23.98 -7.50
C LEU A 304 -7.49 -24.97 -8.67
N LYS A 305 -6.45 -25.79 -8.93
CA LYS A 305 -6.49 -26.79 -9.99
C LYS A 305 -7.57 -27.85 -9.75
N GLN A 306 -7.75 -28.30 -8.51
CA GLN A 306 -8.79 -29.28 -8.14
C GLN A 306 -10.21 -28.71 -8.28
N ARG A 307 -10.39 -27.42 -8.00
CA ARG A 307 -11.70 -26.75 -8.08
C ARG A 307 -12.07 -26.24 -9.48
N GLY A 308 -11.14 -26.30 -10.44
CA GLY A 308 -11.35 -25.75 -11.78
C GLY A 308 -11.22 -24.22 -11.85
N GLY A 309 -10.53 -23.59 -10.89
CA GLY A 309 -10.30 -22.14 -10.85
C GLY A 309 -11.06 -21.41 -9.73
N TYR A 310 -11.26 -20.11 -9.94
CA TYR A 310 -12.00 -19.22 -9.05
C TYR A 310 -13.52 -19.48 -9.13
N ARG A 311 -14.25 -19.33 -8.02
CA ARG A 311 -15.71 -19.57 -8.02
C ARG A 311 -16.48 -18.35 -8.51
N THR A 312 -16.00 -17.16 -8.18
CA THR A 312 -16.66 -15.89 -8.48
C THR A 312 -15.66 -14.85 -8.98
N PRO A 313 -16.11 -13.79 -9.69
CA PRO A 313 -15.27 -12.66 -10.06
C PRO A 313 -14.58 -12.03 -8.85
N LEU A 314 -15.28 -11.91 -7.71
CA LEU A 314 -14.72 -11.35 -6.49
C LEU A 314 -13.55 -12.19 -5.97
N ASP A 315 -13.65 -13.52 -6.03
CA ASP A 315 -12.54 -14.38 -5.58
C ASP A 315 -11.28 -14.13 -6.39
N ASN A 316 -11.41 -13.91 -7.71
CA ASN A 316 -10.28 -13.57 -8.55
C ASN A 316 -9.63 -12.26 -8.08
N VAL A 317 -10.45 -11.22 -7.87
CA VAL A 317 -9.96 -9.90 -7.41
C VAL A 317 -9.22 -10.01 -6.08
N ILE A 318 -9.78 -10.71 -5.10
CA ILE A 318 -9.16 -10.85 -3.77
C ILE A 318 -7.90 -11.70 -3.82
N ILE A 319 -7.92 -12.84 -4.53
CA ILE A 319 -6.81 -13.78 -4.54
C ILE A 319 -5.64 -13.24 -5.36
N GLU A 320 -5.90 -12.61 -6.50
CA GLU A 320 -4.85 -11.96 -7.29
C GLU A 320 -4.23 -10.79 -6.51
N ALA A 321 -5.04 -9.98 -5.83
CA ALA A 321 -4.53 -8.85 -5.03
C ALA A 321 -3.59 -9.29 -3.90
N ILE A 322 -3.80 -10.49 -3.34
CA ILE A 322 -2.92 -11.08 -2.31
C ILE A 322 -1.64 -11.69 -2.91
N ASP A 323 -1.70 -12.24 -4.12
CA ASP A 323 -0.55 -12.91 -4.77
C ASP A 323 0.42 -11.93 -5.40
N THR A 324 -0.09 -10.83 -5.96
CA THR A 324 0.77 -9.77 -6.44
C THR A 324 1.34 -9.02 -5.24
N ASP A 325 2.58 -9.34 -4.82
CA ASP A 325 3.43 -8.53 -3.91
C ASP A 325 3.53 -7.04 -4.35
N ALA A 326 2.96 -6.69 -5.50
CA ALA A 326 2.81 -5.33 -5.97
C ALA A 326 1.72 -4.58 -5.18
N ASN A 327 2.15 -3.50 -4.53
CA ASN A 327 1.39 -2.41 -3.88
C ASN A 327 0.36 -1.68 -4.78
N THR A 328 -0.16 -2.36 -5.79
CA THR A 328 -0.99 -1.86 -6.87
C THR A 328 -2.38 -2.48 -6.70
N GLN A 329 -3.50 -1.77 -6.63
CA GLN A 329 -3.84 -0.53 -7.31
C GLN A 329 -5.04 0.15 -6.63
N PRO A 330 -5.26 1.46 -6.89
CA PRO A 330 -6.60 2.07 -6.80
C PRO A 330 -7.72 1.22 -7.44
N ALA A 331 -7.37 0.35 -8.41
CA ALA A 331 -8.27 -0.62 -9.02
C ALA A 331 -8.81 -1.68 -8.06
N PHE A 332 -8.14 -1.97 -6.94
CA PHE A 332 -8.62 -2.98 -5.97
C PHE A 332 -10.02 -2.61 -5.46
N PHE A 333 -10.18 -1.38 -4.95
CA PHE A 333 -11.46 -0.92 -4.42
C PHE A 333 -12.53 -0.79 -5.51
N ASP A 334 -12.14 -0.35 -6.70
CA ASP A 334 -13.03 -0.30 -7.86
C ASP A 334 -13.57 -1.69 -8.25
N ASN A 335 -12.67 -2.67 -8.39
CA ASN A 335 -13.03 -4.03 -8.75
C ASN A 335 -13.87 -4.72 -7.67
N VAL A 336 -13.54 -4.51 -6.39
CA VAL A 336 -14.33 -5.04 -5.27
C VAL A 336 -15.73 -4.42 -5.29
N LEU A 337 -15.86 -3.11 -5.45
CA LEU A 337 -17.16 -2.44 -5.53
C LEU A 337 -18.00 -2.94 -6.71
N LYS A 338 -17.41 -3.04 -7.91
CA LYS A 338 -18.10 -3.59 -9.09
C LYS A 338 -18.63 -5.01 -8.84
N CYS A 339 -17.83 -5.87 -8.23
CA CYS A 339 -18.25 -7.23 -7.89
C CYS A 339 -19.39 -7.26 -6.85
N LEU A 340 -19.35 -6.38 -5.85
CA LEU A 340 -20.39 -6.28 -4.82
C LEU A 340 -21.67 -5.63 -5.34
N ASP A 341 -21.59 -4.68 -6.27
CA ASP A 341 -22.75 -4.08 -6.94
C ASP A 341 -23.46 -5.12 -7.83
N GLU A 342 -22.70 -5.96 -8.53
CA GLU A 342 -23.23 -7.07 -9.34
C GLU A 342 -23.82 -8.20 -8.47
N ASN A 343 -23.21 -8.49 -7.32
CA ASN A 343 -23.69 -9.52 -6.40
C ASN A 343 -23.46 -9.14 -4.92
N PRO A 344 -24.43 -8.45 -4.28
CA PRO A 344 -24.30 -7.98 -2.90
C PRO A 344 -24.13 -9.10 -1.86
N ALA A 345 -24.60 -10.32 -2.14
CA ALA A 345 -24.49 -11.45 -1.21
C ALA A 345 -23.02 -11.85 -0.94
N GLU A 346 -22.12 -11.51 -1.86
CA GLU A 346 -20.69 -11.75 -1.75
C GLU A 346 -20.04 -10.96 -0.59
N ALA A 347 -20.68 -9.90 -0.10
CA ALA A 347 -20.26 -9.15 1.07
C ALA A 347 -20.12 -10.04 2.33
N ALA A 348 -20.92 -11.10 2.44
CA ALA A 348 -20.88 -12.02 3.57
C ALA A 348 -19.56 -12.83 3.66
N LYS A 349 -18.70 -12.80 2.62
CA LYS A 349 -17.38 -13.42 2.64
C LYS A 349 -16.36 -12.66 3.49
N PHE A 350 -16.60 -11.39 3.79
CA PHE A 350 -15.70 -10.55 4.58
C PHE A 350 -16.14 -10.51 6.04
N SER A 351 -15.17 -10.67 6.94
CA SER A 351 -15.40 -10.41 8.37
C SER A 351 -15.49 -8.91 8.64
N SER A 352 -15.99 -8.54 9.83
CA SER A 352 -15.94 -7.15 10.30
C SER A 352 -14.52 -6.60 10.34
N GLU A 353 -13.55 -7.41 10.78
CA GLU A 353 -12.13 -7.03 10.80
C GLU A 353 -11.59 -6.76 9.37
N ALA A 354 -11.96 -7.59 8.39
CA ALA A 354 -11.58 -7.35 7.00
C ALA A 354 -12.15 -6.03 6.46
N TYR A 355 -13.41 -5.70 6.81
CA TYR A 355 -14.00 -4.41 6.45
C TYR A 355 -13.29 -3.22 7.09
N GLN A 356 -12.91 -3.34 8.36
CA GLN A 356 -12.17 -2.32 9.07
C GLN A 356 -10.82 -2.06 8.41
N GLU A 357 -10.04 -3.11 8.12
CA GLU A 357 -8.75 -2.97 7.43
C GLU A 357 -8.90 -2.40 6.02
N MET A 358 -9.90 -2.83 5.25
CA MET A 358 -10.18 -2.23 3.93
C MET A 358 -10.50 -0.73 4.04
N GLY A 359 -11.21 -0.32 5.08
CA GLY A 359 -11.49 1.09 5.37
C GLY A 359 -10.21 1.88 5.65
N ASP A 360 -9.36 1.36 6.53
CA ASP A 360 -8.10 2.00 6.93
C ASP A 360 -7.13 2.12 5.75
N ILE A 361 -7.03 1.06 4.92
CA ILE A 361 -6.28 1.08 3.67
C ILE A 361 -6.85 2.13 2.71
N ALA A 362 -8.18 2.26 2.59
CA ALA A 362 -8.81 3.24 1.71
C ALA A 362 -8.49 4.69 2.14
N ILE A 363 -8.46 4.96 3.44
CA ILE A 363 -8.10 6.28 3.99
C ILE A 363 -6.63 6.61 3.68
N VAL A 364 -5.72 5.67 3.94
CA VAL A 364 -4.29 5.79 3.60
C VAL A 364 -4.10 6.03 2.10
N LYS A 365 -4.77 5.24 1.27
CA LYS A 365 -4.72 5.37 -0.21
C LYS A 365 -5.30 6.71 -0.68
N GLU A 366 -6.37 7.22 -0.06
CA GLU A 366 -6.87 8.56 -0.38
C GLU A 366 -5.83 9.62 0.00
N PHE A 367 -5.25 9.54 1.19
CA PHE A 367 -4.21 10.48 1.61
C PHE A 367 -3.01 10.45 0.66
N LYS A 368 -2.55 9.26 0.25
CA LYS A 368 -1.51 9.11 -0.80
C LYS A 368 -1.95 9.70 -2.13
N ALA A 369 -3.19 9.48 -2.54
CA ALA A 369 -3.71 10.05 -3.78
C ALA A 369 -3.71 11.59 -3.78
N GLN A 370 -3.93 12.20 -2.62
CA GLN A 370 -3.84 13.65 -2.41
C GLN A 370 -2.38 14.12 -2.36
N MET A 371 -1.52 13.47 -1.57
CA MET A 371 -0.21 14.02 -1.22
C MET A 371 0.94 13.50 -2.09
N LEU A 372 0.90 12.24 -2.52
CA LEU A 372 1.96 11.59 -3.29
C LEU A 372 1.66 11.57 -4.79
N ASP A 373 0.47 11.12 -5.18
CA ASP A 373 0.12 10.91 -6.60
C ASP A 373 -0.18 12.22 -7.34
N SER A 374 -0.46 13.29 -6.61
CA SER A 374 -0.84 14.60 -7.13
C SER A 374 0.33 15.30 -7.84
N ALA A 375 0.02 16.38 -8.57
CA ALA A 375 1.04 17.18 -9.23
C ALA A 375 2.02 17.80 -8.22
N PHE A 376 1.52 18.21 -7.05
CA PHE A 376 2.35 18.67 -5.93
C PHE A 376 3.30 17.58 -5.42
N GLY A 377 2.79 16.38 -5.13
CA GLY A 377 3.58 15.27 -4.58
C GLY A 377 4.76 14.88 -5.46
N ARG A 378 4.53 14.86 -6.78
CA ARG A 378 5.57 14.62 -7.78
C ARG A 378 6.65 15.71 -7.74
N ARG A 379 6.26 16.99 -7.76
CA ARG A 379 7.21 18.11 -7.69
C ARG A 379 8.00 18.15 -6.38
N LEU A 380 7.36 17.81 -5.26
CA LEU A 380 8.02 17.68 -3.96
C LEU A 380 9.06 16.55 -4.00
N SER A 381 8.69 15.39 -4.54
CA SER A 381 9.59 14.22 -4.65
C SER A 381 10.78 14.51 -5.58
N GLU A 382 10.53 15.13 -6.74
CA GLU A 382 11.57 15.57 -7.67
C GLU A 382 12.53 16.58 -7.02
N TYR A 383 11.98 17.55 -6.28
CA TYR A 383 12.80 18.55 -5.58
C TYR A 383 13.61 17.91 -4.45
N ALA A 384 13.01 17.03 -3.65
CA ALA A 384 13.71 16.31 -2.59
C ALA A 384 14.83 15.41 -3.15
N ALA A 385 14.58 14.70 -4.26
CA ALA A 385 15.60 13.91 -4.94
C ALA A 385 16.77 14.77 -5.44
N SER A 386 16.52 16.01 -5.88
CA SER A 386 17.58 16.96 -6.25
C SER A 386 18.44 17.43 -5.07
N LYS A 387 18.03 17.10 -3.84
CA LYS A 387 18.69 17.47 -2.58
C LYS A 387 19.25 16.26 -1.81
N ASP A 388 19.13 15.06 -2.36
CA ASP A 388 19.45 13.82 -1.64
C ASP A 388 20.93 13.74 -1.22
N GLU A 389 21.87 14.15 -2.07
CA GLU A 389 23.30 14.17 -1.73
C GLU A 389 23.63 15.10 -0.53
N GLN A 390 22.77 16.10 -0.28
CA GLN A 390 22.93 17.08 0.79
C GLN A 390 22.17 16.67 2.07
N CYS A 391 21.31 15.64 2.00
CA CYS A 391 20.40 15.28 3.10
C CYS A 391 21.15 14.74 4.32
N LEU A 392 22.17 13.90 4.11
CA LEU A 392 23.00 13.34 5.19
C LEU A 392 23.87 14.39 5.89
N GLN A 393 24.02 15.57 5.29
CA GLN A 393 24.75 16.69 5.89
C GLN A 393 23.85 17.59 6.75
N ASP A 394 22.53 17.49 6.61
CA ASP A 394 21.59 18.22 7.46
C ASP A 394 21.46 17.49 8.82
N PRO A 395 21.88 18.10 9.94
CA PRO A 395 21.83 17.47 11.25
C PRO A 395 20.39 17.14 11.70
N ASN A 396 19.38 17.75 11.10
CA ASN A 396 17.97 17.50 11.40
C ASN A 396 17.36 16.43 10.50
N PHE A 397 18.04 15.99 9.45
CA PHE A 397 17.46 15.03 8.50
C PHE A 397 17.09 13.71 9.18
N LEU A 398 17.97 13.16 10.03
CA LEU A 398 17.70 11.90 10.71
C LEU A 398 16.57 12.01 11.74
N SER A 399 16.51 13.10 12.51
CA SER A 399 15.43 13.31 13.49
C SER A 399 14.07 13.50 12.82
N ILE A 400 14.05 14.05 11.59
CA ILE A 400 12.83 14.25 10.79
C ILE A 400 12.40 12.98 10.04
N SER A 401 13.34 12.28 9.42
CA SER A 401 13.07 11.18 8.47
C SER A 401 12.80 9.84 9.14
N THR A 402 13.30 9.63 10.36
CA THR A 402 13.11 8.37 11.10
C THR A 402 11.84 8.41 11.96
N PHE A 403 11.30 7.24 12.30
CA PHE A 403 10.18 7.14 13.25
C PHE A 403 10.62 7.37 14.70
N VAL A 404 11.91 7.17 14.99
CA VAL A 404 12.50 7.30 16.32
C VAL A 404 13.70 8.23 16.19
N ASP A 405 13.65 9.40 16.84
CA ASP A 405 14.75 10.34 16.82
C ASP A 405 15.99 9.73 17.52
N PRO A 406 17.06 9.40 16.77
CA PRO A 406 18.24 8.76 17.33
C PRO A 406 19.04 9.69 18.25
N LEU A 407 18.78 11.01 18.20
CA LEU A 407 19.45 11.99 19.06
C LEU A 407 18.74 12.17 20.40
N SER A 408 17.44 11.89 20.47
CA SER A 408 16.67 11.91 21.72
C SER A 408 17.14 10.87 22.74
N GLU A 409 17.75 9.77 22.28
CA GLU A 409 18.36 8.76 23.17
C GLU A 409 19.68 9.25 23.78
N LYS A 410 20.42 10.11 23.06
CA LYS A 410 21.68 10.67 23.55
C LYS A 410 21.48 11.73 24.63
N SER A 411 20.41 12.53 24.56
CA SER A 411 20.09 13.46 25.66
C SER A 411 19.62 12.74 26.92
N LYS A 412 18.82 11.67 26.78
CA LYS A 412 18.36 10.87 27.93
C LYS A 412 19.49 10.09 28.61
N THR A 413 20.49 9.64 27.86
CA THR A 413 21.68 8.98 28.43
C THR A 413 22.66 9.97 29.06
N ALA A 414 22.75 11.20 28.54
CA ALA A 414 23.47 12.28 29.21
C ALA A 414 22.80 12.70 30.52
N ASP A 415 21.46 12.80 30.56
CA ASP A 415 20.71 13.12 31.78
C ASP A 415 20.70 11.94 32.79
N ALA A 416 20.70 10.70 32.33
CA ALA A 416 20.86 9.52 33.18
C ALA A 416 22.26 9.44 33.83
N ALA A 417 23.30 9.98 33.17
CA ALA A 417 24.64 10.12 33.73
C ALA A 417 24.76 11.26 34.77
N VAL A 418 23.74 12.12 34.89
CA VAL A 418 23.66 13.21 35.90
C VAL A 418 22.90 12.76 37.16
N ILE A 419 22.28 11.58 37.16
CA ILE A 419 21.80 10.95 38.40
C ILE A 419 23.02 10.44 39.17
N GLY A 420 23.46 11.23 40.15
CA GLY A 420 24.71 11.04 40.91
C GLY A 420 24.90 9.63 41.52
N PRO A 421 26.13 9.31 41.94
CA PRO A 421 26.51 7.97 42.36
C PRO A 421 25.52 7.42 43.39
N ALA A 422 25.07 6.19 43.15
CA ALA A 422 24.18 5.44 44.02
C ALA A 422 24.63 5.60 45.48
N ARG A 423 23.73 6.09 46.34
CA ARG A 423 24.00 6.17 47.79
C ARG A 423 24.44 4.79 48.26
N PRO A 424 25.55 4.67 49.01
CA PRO A 424 26.01 3.39 49.51
C PRO A 424 24.90 2.75 50.34
N ASN A 425 24.58 1.50 50.01
CA ASN A 425 23.61 0.68 50.74
C ASN A 425 23.92 0.75 52.23
N LYS A 426 22.95 1.23 53.02
CA LYS A 426 23.02 1.09 54.48
C LYS A 426 23.14 -0.41 54.80
N PRO A 427 24.09 -0.81 55.67
CA PRO A 427 24.24 -2.22 56.04
C PRO A 427 22.93 -2.73 56.64
N VAL A 428 22.45 -3.83 56.06
CA VAL A 428 21.30 -4.59 56.53
C VAL A 428 21.66 -5.11 57.92
N ARG A 429 20.90 -4.68 58.95
CA ARG A 429 21.01 -5.24 60.30
C ARG A 429 20.72 -6.74 60.23
N GLU A 430 21.73 -7.56 60.49
CA GLU A 430 21.59 -8.99 60.70
C GLU A 430 20.58 -9.25 61.83
N LYS A 431 19.50 -9.95 61.50
CA LYS A 431 18.59 -10.52 62.50
C LYS A 431 19.29 -11.71 63.12
N LYS A 432 19.53 -11.65 64.45
CA LYS A 432 20.03 -12.78 65.24
C LYS A 432 19.08 -13.99 65.10
N PRO A 433 19.60 -15.22 64.96
CA PRO A 433 18.76 -16.41 64.92
C PRO A 433 18.17 -16.70 66.31
N TYR A 434 16.90 -17.13 66.31
CA TYR A 434 16.24 -17.70 67.48
C TYR A 434 16.94 -19.01 67.87
N GLN A 435 17.36 -19.11 69.12
CA GLN A 435 17.77 -20.37 69.75
C GLN A 435 16.51 -21.10 70.26
N VAL A 436 16.45 -22.41 70.02
CA VAL A 436 15.53 -23.36 70.69
C VAL A 436 16.20 -23.85 71.96
#